data_AF-A0A2N2LHQ7-F1
#
_entry.id   AF-A0A2N2LHQ7-F1
#
_cell.length_a   1.000
_cell.length_b   1.000
_cell.length_c   1.000
_cell.angle_alpha   90.00
_cell.angle_beta   90.00
_cell.angle_gamma   90.00
#
_symmetry.space_group_name_H-M   'P 1'
#
loop_
_entity.id
_entity.type
_entity.pdbx_description
1 polymer ?
#
loop_
_entity_poly.entity_id
_entity_poly.type
_entity_poly.pdbx_seq_one_letter_code
_entity_poly.pdbx_strand_id
1 'polypeptide(L)'
;AGDIDICRILGYESAMIGDRRNKPYGKPLISEDVVGRIRNIKDFVSDRAVDCFGKAMDVLGLYGADRDWDIEKHWRDIKIVQLWMGGKQLCQMEAARYFFNCETL
;
A
#
# COMPACT_ATOMS: atom_id res chain seq x y z
N ALA A 1 10.49 13.85 2.59
CA ALA A 1 10.74 13.52 1.17
C ALA A 1 11.12 12.06 0.98
N GLY A 2 12.09 11.52 1.75
CA GLY A 2 12.58 10.14 1.57
C GLY A 2 11.52 9.03 1.61
N ASP A 3 10.47 9.15 2.45
CA ASP A 3 9.42 8.12 2.53
C ASP A 3 8.67 7.91 1.20
N ILE A 4 8.41 8.99 0.46
CA ILE A 4 7.72 8.91 -0.84
C ILE A 4 8.64 8.28 -1.90
N ASP A 5 9.94 8.53 -1.83
CA ASP A 5 10.92 7.93 -2.73
C ASP A 5 11.02 6.42 -2.48
N ILE A 6 11.02 5.99 -1.22
CA ILE A 6 10.95 4.57 -0.85
C ILE A 6 9.66 3.95 -1.36
N CYS A 7 8.51 4.59 -1.16
CA CYS A 7 7.23 4.11 -1.68
C CYS A 7 7.25 3.94 -3.22
N ARG A 8 7.91 4.86 -3.93
CA ARG A 8 8.07 4.77 -5.38
C ARG A 8 8.91 3.56 -5.80
N ILE A 9 10.04 3.33 -5.12
CA ILE A 9 10.90 2.17 -5.37
C ILE A 9 10.12 0.87 -5.15
N LEU A 10 9.39 0.76 -4.04
CA LEU A 10 8.57 -0.41 -3.73
C LEU A 10 7.42 -0.60 -4.73
N GLY A 11 6.82 0.50 -5.22
CA GLY A 11 5.83 0.45 -6.29
C GLY A 11 6.39 -0.14 -7.58
N TYR A 12 7.59 0.27 -8.00
CA TYR A 12 8.27 -0.32 -9.16
C TYR A 12 8.63 -1.79 -8.93
N GLU A 13 9.07 -2.15 -7.73
CA GLU A 13 9.33 -3.55 -7.39
C GLU A 13 8.07 -4.42 -7.55
N SER A 14 6.92 -3.95 -7.05
CA SER A 14 5.64 -4.64 -7.20
C SER A 14 5.25 -4.80 -8.67
N ALA A 15 5.43 -3.75 -9.49
CA ALA A 15 5.19 -3.82 -10.93
C ALA A 15 6.10 -4.86 -11.62
N MET A 16 7.38 -4.88 -11.26
CA MET A 16 8.34 -5.86 -11.79
C MET A 16 7.99 -7.30 -11.40
N ILE A 17 7.47 -7.54 -10.19
CA ILE A 17 6.98 -8.85 -9.77
C ILE A 17 5.79 -9.25 -10.64
N GLY A 18 4.85 -8.34 -10.88
CA GLY A 18 3.67 -8.58 -11.71
C GLY A 18 4.00 -8.92 -13.17
N ASP A 19 4.91 -8.17 -13.77
CA ASP A 19 5.33 -8.36 -15.18
C ASP A 19 6.10 -9.67 -15.40
N ARG A 20 6.78 -10.19 -14.37
CA ARG A 20 7.58 -11.42 -14.49
C ARG A 20 6.73 -12.68 -14.66
N ARG A 21 5.40 -12.64 -14.53
CA ARG A 21 4.48 -13.79 -14.62
C ARG A 21 4.71 -14.70 -15.83
N ASN A 22 5.08 -14.14 -16.98
CA ASN A 22 5.24 -14.88 -18.24
C ASN A 22 6.71 -15.30 -18.52
N LYS A 23 7.63 -15.13 -17.56
CA LYS A 23 9.04 -15.51 -17.70
C LYS A 23 9.31 -16.88 -17.06
N PRO A 24 10.30 -17.65 -17.53
CA PRO A 24 10.59 -19.01 -17.04
C PRO A 24 10.92 -19.13 -15.53
N TYR A 25 11.22 -18.01 -14.88
CA TYR A 25 11.50 -17.94 -13.43
C TYR A 25 10.49 -17.09 -12.65
N GLY A 26 9.41 -16.66 -13.29
CA GLY A 26 8.34 -15.91 -12.65
C GLY A 26 7.32 -16.83 -11.99
N LYS A 27 6.94 -16.55 -10.75
CA LYS A 27 5.82 -17.24 -10.12
C LYS A 27 4.49 -16.69 -10.66
N PRO A 28 3.44 -17.52 -10.76
CA PRO A 28 2.09 -17.04 -11.08
C PRO A 28 1.62 -15.98 -10.08
N LEU A 29 0.81 -15.01 -10.55
CA LEU A 29 0.21 -13.97 -9.69
C LEU A 29 -0.65 -14.53 -8.55
N ILE A 30 -1.18 -15.73 -8.74
CA ILE A 30 -2.00 -16.45 -7.76
C ILE A 30 -1.18 -17.18 -6.70
N SER A 31 0.15 -17.28 -6.86
CA SER A 31 0.98 -17.95 -5.86
C SER A 31 0.99 -17.15 -4.56
N GLU A 32 0.86 -17.85 -3.43
CA GLU A 32 0.75 -17.21 -2.11
C GLU A 32 1.95 -16.28 -1.80
N ASP A 33 3.14 -16.63 -2.27
CA ASP A 33 4.34 -15.78 -2.15
C ASP A 33 4.20 -14.43 -2.86
N VAL A 34 3.73 -14.45 -4.11
CA VAL A 34 3.55 -13.21 -4.89
C VAL A 34 2.43 -12.38 -4.31
N VAL A 35 1.30 -13.01 -3.95
CA VAL A 35 0.16 -12.32 -3.34
C VAL A 35 0.56 -11.69 -2.01
N GLY A 36 1.21 -12.44 -1.12
CA GLY A 36 1.64 -11.96 0.19
C GLY A 36 2.61 -10.79 0.06
N ARG A 37 3.62 -10.89 -0.81
CA ARG A 37 4.59 -9.81 -1.03
C ARG A 37 3.96 -8.55 -1.62
N ILE A 38 3.14 -8.68 -2.66
CA ILE A 38 2.49 -7.52 -3.30
C ILE A 38 1.51 -6.84 -2.33
N ARG A 39 0.73 -7.62 -1.56
CA ARG A 39 -0.20 -7.06 -0.56
C ARG A 39 0.54 -6.31 0.56
N ASN A 40 1.65 -6.85 1.04
CA ASN A 40 2.50 -6.15 2.02
C ASN A 40 3.09 -4.84 1.49
N ILE A 41 3.53 -4.83 0.23
CA ILE A 41 4.01 -3.61 -0.41
C ILE A 41 2.89 -2.57 -0.50
N LYS A 42 1.69 -2.97 -0.97
CA LYS A 42 0.51 -2.08 -0.99
C LYS A 42 0.24 -1.49 0.40
N ASP A 43 0.16 -2.36 1.42
CA ASP A 43 -0.16 -1.95 2.78
C ASP A 43 0.85 -0.92 3.28
N PHE A 44 2.14 -1.23 3.17
CA PHE A 44 3.22 -0.32 3.56
C PHE A 44 3.17 1.03 2.85
N VAL A 45 3.02 1.03 1.52
CA VAL A 45 2.99 2.26 0.71
C VAL A 45 1.77 3.11 1.08
N SER A 46 0.60 2.50 1.22
CA SER A 46 -0.63 3.21 1.58
C SER A 46 -0.57 3.78 3.00
N ASP A 47 -0.02 3.04 3.96
CA ASP A 47 0.21 3.49 5.34
C ASP A 47 1.12 4.73 5.39
N ARG A 48 2.26 4.67 4.68
CA ARG A 48 3.22 5.78 4.64
C ARG A 48 2.63 7.00 3.94
N ALA A 49 1.86 6.79 2.88
CA ALA A 49 1.21 7.88 2.18
C ALA A 49 0.16 8.57 3.07
N VAL A 50 -0.72 7.81 3.75
CA VAL A 50 -1.70 8.37 4.71
C VAL A 50 -1.02 9.19 5.81
N ASP A 51 0.10 8.70 6.36
CA ASP A 51 0.88 9.41 7.39
C ASP A 51 1.53 10.69 6.83
N CYS A 52 2.11 10.64 5.63
CA CYS A 52 2.71 11.82 4.98
C CYS A 52 1.67 12.90 4.67
N PHE A 53 0.52 12.52 4.09
CA PHE A 53 -0.57 13.45 3.82
C PHE A 53 -1.18 13.99 5.12
N GLY A 54 -1.28 13.17 6.18
CA GLY A 54 -1.70 13.62 7.50
C GLY A 54 -0.81 14.74 8.05
N LYS A 55 0.51 14.54 8.03
CA LYS A 55 1.47 15.58 8.42
C LYS A 55 1.36 16.84 7.55
N ALA A 56 1.10 16.69 6.26
CA ALA A 56 0.90 17.82 5.36
C ALA A 56 -0.37 18.61 5.70
N MET A 57 -1.47 17.94 6.06
CA MET A 57 -2.69 18.60 6.55
C MET A 57 -2.44 19.32 7.88
N ASP A 58 -1.71 18.69 8.82
CA ASP A 58 -1.38 19.30 10.11
C ASP A 58 -0.56 20.59 9.96
N VAL A 59 0.39 20.62 9.01
CA VAL A 59 1.19 21.82 8.69
C VAL A 59 0.33 22.95 8.14
N LEU A 60 -0.70 22.63 7.36
CA LEU A 60 -1.64 23.62 6.81
C LEU A 60 -2.69 24.07 7.85
N GLY A 61 -2.85 23.34 8.95
CA GLY A 61 -3.78 23.63 10.02
C GLY A 61 -5.23 23.74 9.52
N LEU A 62 -5.84 24.90 9.72
CA LEU A 62 -7.23 25.17 9.31
C LEU A 62 -7.47 25.00 7.81
N TYR A 63 -6.46 25.26 6.98
CA TYR A 63 -6.55 25.11 5.52
C TYR A 63 -6.39 23.66 5.06
N GLY A 64 -5.92 22.76 5.93
CA GLY A 64 -5.69 21.36 5.57
C GLY A 64 -6.98 20.56 5.36
N ALA A 65 -8.05 20.90 6.09
CA ALA A 65 -9.36 20.25 5.98
C ALA A 65 -10.36 21.02 5.11
N ASP A 66 -9.93 22.15 4.55
CA ASP A 66 -10.74 23.00 3.70
C ASP A 66 -10.87 22.38 2.30
N ARG A 67 -12.07 22.44 1.72
CA ARG A 67 -12.37 21.86 0.40
C ARG A 67 -11.85 22.71 -0.75
N ASP A 68 -11.52 23.97 -0.49
CA ASP A 68 -10.96 24.86 -1.51
C ASP A 68 -9.51 24.48 -1.89
N TRP A 69 -8.86 23.61 -1.09
CA TRP A 69 -7.50 23.13 -1.33
C TRP A 69 -7.45 21.63 -1.63
N ASP A 70 -6.55 21.23 -2.54
CA ASP A 70 -6.48 19.85 -3.03
C ASP A 70 -5.94 18.82 -2.01
N ILE A 71 -5.34 19.27 -0.91
CA ILE A 71 -4.68 18.39 0.07
C ILE A 71 -5.67 17.44 0.77
N GLU A 72 -6.85 17.95 1.14
CA GLU A 72 -7.94 17.18 1.77
C GLU A 72 -8.38 16.04 0.85
N LYS A 73 -8.55 16.37 -0.43
CA LYS A 73 -8.93 15.43 -1.47
C LYS A 73 -7.91 14.32 -1.60
N HIS A 74 -6.62 14.66 -1.70
CA HIS A 74 -5.56 13.67 -1.79
C HIS A 74 -5.48 12.77 -0.56
N TRP A 75 -5.69 13.31 0.64
CA TRP A 75 -5.71 12.53 1.88
C TRP A 75 -6.89 11.56 1.94
N ARG A 76 -8.09 11.97 1.50
CA ARG A 76 -9.22 11.04 1.40
C ARG A 76 -9.00 9.96 0.34
N ASP A 77 -8.52 10.34 -0.84
CA ASP A 77 -8.35 9.40 -1.95
C ASP A 77 -7.35 8.30 -1.59
N ILE A 78 -6.23 8.65 -0.94
CA ILE A 78 -5.26 7.63 -0.47
C ILE A 78 -5.85 6.73 0.63
N LYS A 79 -6.74 7.28 1.48
CA LYS A 79 -7.42 6.48 2.50
C LYS A 79 -8.34 5.43 1.88
N ILE A 80 -9.02 5.78 0.79
CA ILE A 80 -9.82 4.82 0.02
C ILE A 80 -8.94 3.73 -0.61
N VAL A 81 -7.78 4.09 -1.17
CA VAL A 81 -6.81 3.12 -1.71
C VAL A 81 -6.31 2.16 -0.63
N GLN A 82 -6.07 2.65 0.59
CA GLN A 82 -5.69 1.81 1.72
C GLN A 82 -6.78 0.76 2.03
N LEU A 83 -8.04 1.19 2.10
CA LEU A 83 -9.20 0.35 2.44
C LEU A 83 -9.59 -0.64 1.33
N TRP A 84 -9.20 -0.37 0.09
CA TRP A 84 -9.51 -1.24 -1.05
C TRP A 84 -8.91 -2.66 -0.88
N MET A 85 -9.71 -3.67 -1.22
CA MET A 85 -9.45 -5.11 -0.99
C MET A 85 -9.21 -5.49 0.48
N GLY A 86 -10.09 -5.04 1.38
CA GLY A 86 -10.13 -5.51 2.77
C GLY A 86 -9.27 -4.73 3.76
N GLY A 87 -8.69 -3.62 3.32
CA GLY A 87 -7.95 -2.70 4.19
C GLY A 87 -6.70 -3.30 4.83
N LYS A 88 -6.18 -2.59 5.82
CA LYS A 88 -4.94 -2.92 6.50
C LYS A 88 -5.01 -4.23 7.28
N GLN A 89 -6.09 -4.43 8.03
CA GLN A 89 -6.25 -5.59 8.90
C GLN A 89 -6.22 -6.90 8.10
N LEU A 90 -6.97 -6.98 6.99
CA LEU A 90 -6.96 -8.18 6.16
C LEU A 90 -5.59 -8.42 5.52
N CYS A 91 -4.91 -7.37 5.05
CA CYS A 91 -3.56 -7.51 4.48
C CYS A 91 -2.58 -8.09 5.50
N GLN A 92 -2.62 -7.62 6.75
CA GLN A 92 -1.77 -8.11 7.83
C GLN A 92 -2.09 -9.56 8.22
N MET A 93 -3.37 -9.93 8.25
CA MET A 93 -3.79 -11.31 8.52
C MET A 93 -3.31 -12.28 7.44
N GLU A 94 -3.43 -11.90 6.16
CA GLU A 94 -2.93 -12.72 5.06
C GLU A 94 -1.40 -12.81 5.04
N ALA A 95 -0.70 -11.74 5.40
CA ALA A 95 0.74 -11.77 5.56
C ALA A 95 1.15 -12.74 6.67
N ALA A 96 0.48 -12.69 7.82
CA ALA A 96 0.71 -13.61 8.92
C ALA A 96 0.43 -15.06 8.50
N ARG A 97 -0.66 -15.29 7.77
CA ARG A 97 -1.00 -16.62 7.22
C ARG A 97 0.14 -17.19 6.37
N TYR A 98 0.70 -16.39 5.48
CA TYR A 98 1.81 -16.81 4.61
C TYR A 98 3.11 -17.04 5.38
N PHE A 99 3.51 -16.13 6.27
CA PHE A 99 4.79 -16.24 6.97
C PHE A 99 4.81 -17.26 8.12
N PHE A 100 3.66 -17.51 8.75
CA PHE A 100 3.53 -18.44 9.88
C PHE A 100 2.81 -19.75 9.53
N ASN A 101 2.51 -19.99 8.25
CA ASN A 101 1.79 -21.17 7.76
C ASN A 101 0.48 -21.43 8.52
N CYS A 102 -0.29 -20.39 8.82
CA CYS A 102 -1.57 -20.55 9.50
C CYS A 102 -2.59 -21.18 8.55
N GLU A 103 -3.35 -22.17 9.03
CA GLU A 103 -4.34 -22.86 8.20
C GLU A 103 -5.67 -22.08 8.09
N THR A 104 -6.03 -21.30 9.11
CA THR A 104 -7.29 -20.54 9.19
C THR A 104 -7.07 -19.08 9.59
N LEU A 105 -8.01 -18.21 9.19
CA LEU A 105 -8.11 -16.82 9.64
C LEU A 105 -8.84 -16.71 10.99
#